data_AF-A0A2K8U4V1-F1
#
_entry.id   AF-A0A2K8U4V1-F1
#
_cell.length_a   1.000
_cell.length_b   1.000
_cell.length_c   1.000
_cell.angle_alpha   90.00
_cell.angle_beta   90.00
_cell.angle_gamma   90.00
#
_symmetry.space_group_name_H-M   'P 1'
#
loop_
_entity.id
_entity.type
_entity.pdbx_description
1 polymer ?
#
loop_
_entity_poly.entity_id
_entity_poly.type
_entity_poly.pdbx_seq_one_letter_code
_entity_poly.pdbx_strand_id
1 'polypeptide(L)' 'MDYETLARGRLRLRPATENLPYWKADYAKMKGPMFFGEAPDFDEILRIVGEFQDRFNDQGRHTD' A
#
# COMPACT_ATOMS: atom_id res chain seq x y z
N MET A 1 -10.34 2.15 15.08
CA MET A 1 -10.23 2.47 13.63
C MET A 1 -10.41 3.96 13.51
N ASP A 2 -9.38 4.68 13.04
CA ASP A 2 -9.42 6.12 12.84
C ASP A 2 -9.80 6.42 11.39
N TYR A 3 -11.05 6.82 11.17
CA TYR A 3 -11.57 7.11 9.84
C TYR A 3 -11.14 8.48 9.30
N GLU A 4 -10.54 9.34 10.12
CA GLU A 4 -10.00 10.63 9.64
C GLU A 4 -8.77 10.43 8.75
N THR A 5 -8.05 9.33 8.95
CA THR A 5 -6.91 8.91 8.11
C THR A 5 -7.34 8.16 6.85
N LEU A 6 -8.59 7.66 6.82
CA LEU A 6 -9.19 6.97 5.68
C LEU A 6 -10.00 7.93 4.80
N ALA A 7 -9.51 9.16 4.65
CA ALA A 7 -10.14 10.24 3.90
C ALA A 7 -9.33 10.61 2.65
N ARG A 8 -10.02 11.18 1.67
CA ARG A 8 -9.40 11.68 0.43
C ARG A 8 -8.33 12.72 0.73
N GLY A 9 -7.18 12.63 0.05
CA GLY A 9 -6.03 13.50 0.24
C GLY A 9 -5.13 13.13 1.43
N ARG A 10 -5.56 12.17 2.26
CA ARG A 10 -4.85 11.73 3.47
C ARG A 10 -4.63 10.22 3.55
N LEU A 11 -5.16 9.46 2.57
CA LEU A 11 -5.06 8.01 2.57
C LEU A 11 -3.58 7.59 2.49
N ARG A 12 -3.18 6.69 3.40
CA ARG A 12 -1.83 6.14 3.46
C ARG A 12 -1.88 4.61 3.56
N LEU A 13 -1.67 3.95 2.43
CA LEU A 13 -1.62 2.48 2.32
C LEU A 13 -0.18 1.97 2.25
N ARG A 14 0.77 2.78 1.74
CA ARG A 14 2.19 2.42 1.75
C ARG A 14 2.75 2.51 3.17
N PRO A 15 3.58 1.54 3.60
CA PRO A 15 4.27 1.63 4.87
C PRO A 15 5.21 2.84 4.90
N ALA A 16 5.54 3.32 6.10
CA ALA A 16 6.63 4.27 6.26
C ALA A 16 7.95 3.68 5.74
N THR A 17 8.82 4.52 5.18
CA THR A 17 10.09 4.09 4.58
C THR A 17 10.95 3.28 5.53
N GLU A 18 10.98 3.67 6.81
CA GLU A 18 11.65 2.94 7.90
C GLU A 18 11.14 1.50 8.10
N ASN A 19 9.87 1.23 7.78
CA ASN A 19 9.24 -0.07 7.96
C ASN A 19 9.34 -0.96 6.71
N LEU A 20 9.78 -0.43 5.56
CA LEU A 20 9.89 -1.19 4.31
C LEU A 20 10.71 -2.49 4.44
N PRO A 21 11.90 -2.50 5.09
CA PRO A 21 12.69 -3.73 5.22
C PRO A 21 11.95 -4.82 6.01
N TYR A 22 11.25 -4.42 7.08
CA TYR A 22 10.48 -5.35 7.91
C TYR A 22 9.32 -5.97 7.12
N TRP A 23 8.56 -5.14 6.39
CA TRP A 23 7.42 -5.60 5.58
C TRP A 23 7.86 -6.54 4.46
N LYS A 24 8.99 -6.24 3.79
CA LYS A 24 9.54 -7.11 2.74
C LYS A 24 9.94 -8.47 3.29
N ALA A 25 10.57 -8.50 4.47
CA ALA A 25 10.95 -9.74 5.14
C ALA A 25 9.73 -10.56 5.58
N ASP A 26 8.69 -9.90 6.08
CA ASP A 26 7.44 -10.55 6.51
C ASP A 26 6.70 -11.16 5.31
N TYR A 27 6.54 -10.39 4.23
CA TYR A 27 5.97 -10.87 2.97
C TYR A 27 6.69 -12.13 2.44
N ALA A 28 8.02 -12.13 2.44
CA ALA A 28 8.82 -13.28 2.01
C ALA A 28 8.57 -14.53 2.86
N LYS A 29 8.35 -14.38 4.17
CA LYS A 29 8.02 -15.51 5.06
C LYS A 29 6.61 -16.05 4.80
N MET A 30 5.68 -15.21 4.37
CA MET A 30 4.29 -15.57 4.10
C MET A 30 4.05 -16.15 2.69
N LYS A 31 4.95 -15.88 1.72
CA LYS A 31 4.77 -16.24 0.29
C LYS A 31 4.49 -17.74 0.05
N GLY A 32 4.95 -18.63 0.93
CA GLY A 32 4.71 -20.08 0.85
C GLY A 32 3.36 -20.55 1.41
N PRO A 33 3.09 -20.39 2.72
CA PRO A 33 1.92 -21.01 3.35
C PRO A 33 0.58 -20.31 3.10
N MET A 34 0.57 -19.04 2.63
CA MET A 34 -0.67 -18.24 2.55
C MET A 34 -1.14 -17.86 1.15
N PHE A 35 -0.34 -18.10 0.11
CA PHE A 35 -0.69 -17.73 -1.26
C PHE A 35 -0.89 -18.96 -2.12
N PHE A 36 -2.04 -19.04 -2.79
CA PHE A 36 -2.33 -20.09 -3.77
C PHE A 36 -1.95 -19.57 -5.17
N GLY A 37 -1.09 -20.30 -5.88
CA GLY A 37 -0.61 -19.92 -7.22
C GLY A 37 0.56 -18.93 -7.19
N GLU A 38 0.80 -18.27 -8.33
CA GLU A 38 1.85 -17.25 -8.44
C GLU A 38 1.44 -15.98 -7.69
N ALA A 39 2.24 -15.59 -6.70
CA ALA A 39 2.06 -14.34 -5.96
C ALA A 39 2.95 -13.23 -6.55
N PRO A 40 2.41 -12.01 -6.75
CA PRO A 40 3.17 -10.88 -7.29
C PRO A 40 4.32 -10.51 -6.36
N ASP A 41 5.38 -9.91 -6.88
CA ASP A 41 6.49 -9.52 -6.02
C ASP A 41 6.12 -8.37 -5.08
N PHE A 42 6.80 -8.30 -3.93
CA PHE A 42 6.56 -7.27 -2.92
C PHE A 42 6.60 -5.85 -3.51
N ASP A 43 7.59 -5.61 -4.38
CA ASP A 43 7.78 -4.30 -5.01
C ASP A 43 6.66 -3.99 -6.03
N GLU A 44 6.08 -5.01 -6.67
CA GLU A 44 4.92 -4.86 -7.56
C GLU A 44 3.66 -4.48 -6.78
N ILE A 45 3.41 -5.15 -5.65
CA ILE A 45 2.29 -4.81 -4.75
C ILE A 45 2.41 -3.34 -4.32
N LEU A 46 3.59 -2.91 -3.84
CA LEU A 46 3.79 -1.54 -3.39
C LEU A 46 3.62 -0.51 -4.50
N ARG A 47 4.02 -0.84 -5.73
CA ARG A 47 3.81 0.04 -6.90
C ARG A 47 2.31 0.24 -7.15
N ILE A 48 1.55 -0.85 -7.28
CA ILE A 48 0.11 -0.79 -7.58
C ILE A 48 -0.66 -0.09 -6.45
N VAL A 49 -0.36 -0.42 -5.19
CA VAL A 49 -0.97 0.21 -4.02
C VAL A 49 -0.62 1.70 -3.96
N GLY A 50 0.62 2.07 -4.30
CA GLY A 50 1.05 3.46 -4.40
C GLY A 50 0.30 4.24 -5.47
N GLU A 51 0.18 3.70 -6.68
CA GLU A 51 -0.58 4.31 -7.78
C GLU A 51 -2.05 4.54 -7.39
N PHE A 52 -2.68 3.57 -6.73
CA PHE A 52 -4.04 3.74 -6.22
C PHE A 52 -4.12 4.84 -5.17
N GLN A 53 -3.22 4.83 -4.18
CA GLN A 53 -3.17 5.82 -3.11
C GLN A 53 -3.04 7.24 -3.68
N ASP A 54 -2.09 7.42 -4.60
CA ASP A 54 -1.76 8.73 -5.17
C ASP A 54 -2.94 9.23 -6.02
N ARG A 55 -3.51 8.39 -6.89
CA ARG A 55 -4.71 8.72 -7.66
C ARG A 55 -5.91 9.07 -6.77
N PHE A 56 -6.15 8.30 -5.71
CA PHE A 56 -7.27 8.56 -4.80
C PHE A 56 -7.10 9.89 -4.08
N ASN A 57 -5.86 10.21 -3.66
CA ASN A 57 -5.54 11.47 -3.01
C ASN A 57 -5.63 12.68 -3.96
N ASP A 58 -5.32 12.51 -5.24
CA ASP A 58 -5.37 13.58 -6.24
C ASP A 58 -6.80 13.98 -6.68
N GLN A 59 -7.78 13.08 -6.55
CA GLN A 59 -9.19 13.36 -6.86
C GLN A 59 -9.86 14.39 -5.92
N GLY A 60 -9.13 14.95 -4.95
CA GLY A 60 -9.59 16.01 -4.06
C GLY A 60 -9.07 17.41 -4.44
N ARG A 61 -8.23 17.52 -5.48
CA ARG A 61 -7.58 18.78 -5.90
C ARG A 61 -8.36 19.61 -6.93
N HIS A 62 -9.64 19.32 -7.15
CA HIS A 62 -10.54 20.11 -8.01
C HIS A 62 -11.71 20.66 -7.20
N THR A 63 -11.50 21.78 -6.54
CA THR A 63 -12.52 22.80 -6.20
C THR A 63 -11.76 24.06 -5.75
N ASP A 64 -11.52 24.96 -6.70
CA ASP A 64 -11.50 26.41 -6.49
C ASP A 64 -12.80 26.96 -7.11
#